data_AF-A0A0F9FVA4-F1
#
_entry.id   AF-A0A0F9FVA4-F1
#
_cell.length_a   1.000
_cell.length_b   1.000
_cell.length_c   1.000
_cell.angle_alpha   90.00
_cell.angle_beta   90.00
_cell.angle_gamma   90.00
#
_symmetry.space_group_name_H-M   'P 1'
#
loop_
_entity.id
_entity.type
_entity.pdbx_description
1 polymer ?
#
loop_
_entity_poly.entity_id
_entity_poly.type
_entity_poly.pdbx_seq_one_letter_code
_entity_poly.pdbx_strand_id
1 'polypeptide(L)'
;MADIFISRPTVIDDGYEKPYRAFEKFIKSEGISPRRIGKSDYSLKAPLVAVMKLMEQCKGAIILGYPHHEVVYCLTKGGEVINEHGLFLPTPWNQIEGTLAYKKEIPVLVIAQEGVEGGLFDYGVTGQFVHKTDLSNDKWFESEEFLGIFQDWEKQI
;
A
#
# COMPACT_ATOMS: atom_id res chain seq x y z
N MET A 1 3.48 -21.16 2.32
CA MET A 1 4.01 -19.81 2.12
C MET A 1 3.34 -19.22 0.89
N ALA A 2 2.73 -18.04 0.99
CA ALA A 2 1.97 -17.41 -0.09
C ALA A 2 2.75 -16.23 -0.69
N ASP A 3 2.90 -16.19 -2.02
CA ASP A 3 3.51 -15.04 -2.69
C ASP A 3 2.52 -13.88 -2.73
N ILE A 4 2.89 -12.74 -2.14
CA ILE A 4 2.04 -11.55 -2.03
C ILE A 4 2.75 -10.36 -2.64
N PHE A 5 2.06 -9.66 -3.53
CA PHE A 5 2.58 -8.45 -4.17
C PHE A 5 2.62 -7.30 -3.17
N ILE A 6 3.77 -6.65 -3.00
CA ILE A 6 3.91 -5.47 -2.12
C ILE A 6 4.08 -4.21 -2.96
N SER A 7 3.06 -3.34 -2.90
CA SER A 7 3.11 -2.01 -3.49
C SER A 7 3.53 -0.98 -2.43
N ARG A 8 4.65 -0.28 -2.68
CA ARG A 8 5.08 0.89 -1.91
C ARG A 8 6.04 1.76 -2.74
N PRO A 9 6.29 3.04 -2.38
CA PRO A 9 7.36 3.84 -3.00
C PRO A 9 8.73 3.18 -2.85
N THR A 10 9.66 3.37 -3.80
CA THR A 10 11.04 2.81 -3.70
C THR A 10 11.78 3.36 -2.51
N VAL A 11 11.75 4.67 -2.38
CA VAL A 11 12.32 5.43 -1.27
C VAL A 11 11.16 5.91 -0.40
N ILE A 12 11.26 5.66 0.89
CA ILE A 12 10.42 6.25 1.94
C ILE A 12 11.36 6.87 2.97
N ASP A 13 10.85 7.81 3.75
CA ASP A 13 11.61 8.44 4.82
C ASP A 13 12.13 7.40 5.85
N ASP A 14 13.26 7.70 6.50
CA ASP A 14 13.88 6.81 7.48
C ASP A 14 12.94 6.49 8.66
N GLY A 15 12.06 7.43 9.02
CA GLY A 15 11.01 7.23 10.02
C GLY A 15 10.02 6.12 9.66
N TYR A 16 9.84 5.83 8.37
CA TYR A 16 8.96 4.76 7.89
C TYR A 16 9.70 3.46 7.55
N GLU A 17 10.97 3.54 7.18
CA GLU A 17 11.74 2.37 6.72
C GLU A 17 11.98 1.35 7.85
N LYS A 18 12.23 1.82 9.08
CA LYS A 18 12.37 0.92 10.24
C LYS A 18 11.05 0.18 10.57
N PRO A 19 9.91 0.87 10.75
CA PRO A 19 8.60 0.21 10.89
C PRO A 19 8.27 -0.76 9.75
N TYR A 20 8.52 -0.36 8.50
CA TYR A 20 8.29 -1.24 7.35
C TYR A 20 9.10 -2.54 7.44
N ARG A 21 10.35 -2.49 7.91
CA ARG A 21 11.16 -3.71 8.09
C ARG A 21 10.64 -4.60 9.21
N ALA A 22 10.06 -4.02 10.26
CA ALA A 22 9.41 -4.79 11.31
C ALA A 22 8.14 -5.47 10.76
N PHE A 23 7.32 -4.74 10.01
CA PHE A 23 6.16 -5.28 9.30
C PHE A 23 6.53 -6.38 8.29
N GLU A 24 7.61 -6.20 7.51
CA GLU A 24 8.08 -7.21 6.56
C GLU A 24 8.49 -8.51 7.26
N LYS A 25 9.07 -8.42 8.47
CA LYS A 25 9.39 -9.60 9.29
C LYS A 25 8.12 -10.27 9.83
N PHE A 26 7.16 -9.48 10.28
CA PHE A 26 5.86 -9.96 10.74
C PHE A 26 5.15 -10.76 9.64
N ILE A 27 4.92 -10.19 8.45
CA ILE A 27 4.22 -10.95 7.40
C ILE A 27 5.00 -12.22 6.98
N LYS A 28 6.34 -12.19 7.05
CA LYS A 28 7.16 -13.39 6.81
C LYS A 28 6.97 -14.46 7.88
N SER A 29 6.78 -14.10 9.15
CA SER A 29 6.47 -15.08 10.21
C SER A 29 5.09 -15.71 10.01
N GLU A 30 4.14 -14.97 9.44
CA GLU A 30 2.82 -15.46 9.03
C GLU A 30 2.86 -16.30 7.73
N GLY A 31 4.05 -16.61 7.21
CA GLY A 31 4.19 -17.44 6.02
C GLY A 31 3.89 -16.70 4.72
N ILE A 32 3.97 -15.37 4.70
CA ILE A 32 3.90 -14.57 3.47
C ILE A 32 5.30 -14.37 2.87
N SER A 33 5.40 -14.56 1.57
CA SER A 33 6.57 -14.24 0.74
C SER A 33 6.32 -12.90 0.02
N PRO A 34 6.86 -11.77 0.51
CA PRO A 34 6.65 -10.47 -0.12
C PRO A 34 7.41 -10.34 -1.44
N ARG A 35 6.68 -10.01 -2.51
CA ARG A 35 7.18 -9.91 -3.89
C ARG A 35 7.11 -8.47 -4.40
N ARG A 36 8.21 -7.98 -4.96
CA ARG A 36 8.32 -6.60 -5.44
C ARG A 36 9.40 -6.44 -6.52
N ILE A 37 9.05 -5.72 -7.58
CA ILE A 37 9.99 -5.34 -8.65
C ILE A 37 11.10 -4.43 -8.09
N GLY A 38 12.34 -4.73 -8.45
CA GLY A 38 13.54 -4.02 -8.02
C GLY A 38 14.06 -4.40 -6.63
N LYS A 39 13.43 -5.39 -5.96
CA LYS A 39 13.88 -5.87 -4.64
C LYS A 39 13.99 -7.40 -4.59
N SER A 40 12.87 -8.12 -4.68
CA SER A 40 12.86 -9.58 -4.77
C SER A 40 12.87 -10.07 -6.21
N ASP A 41 12.36 -9.26 -7.13
CA ASP A 41 12.20 -9.61 -8.54
C ASP A 41 12.84 -8.56 -9.45
N TYR A 42 13.59 -9.00 -10.46
CA TYR A 42 14.31 -8.12 -11.39
C TYR A 42 13.93 -8.46 -12.83
N SER A 43 13.73 -7.44 -13.66
CA SER A 43 13.29 -7.60 -15.05
C SER A 43 13.89 -6.51 -15.93
N LEU A 44 14.36 -6.88 -17.12
CA LEU A 44 14.77 -5.94 -18.17
C LEU A 44 13.59 -5.42 -19.00
N LYS A 45 12.38 -5.91 -18.75
CA LYS A 45 11.16 -5.48 -19.46
C LYS A 45 10.71 -4.11 -18.96
N ALA A 46 9.86 -3.46 -19.76
CA ALA A 46 9.16 -2.25 -19.32
C ALA A 46 8.52 -2.47 -17.93
N PRO A 47 8.64 -1.52 -16.98
CA PRO A 47 8.26 -1.73 -15.59
C PRO A 47 6.83 -2.25 -15.40
N LEU A 48 5.85 -1.68 -16.11
CA LEU A 48 4.45 -2.10 -16.03
C LEU A 48 4.25 -3.56 -16.46
N VAL A 49 4.96 -4.00 -17.51
CA VAL A 49 4.92 -5.40 -17.97
C VAL A 49 5.52 -6.34 -16.93
N ALA A 50 6.57 -5.91 -16.25
CA ALA A 50 7.19 -6.68 -15.17
C ALA A 50 6.24 -6.80 -13.96
N VAL A 51 5.58 -5.70 -13.56
CA VAL A 51 4.57 -5.68 -12.49
C VAL A 51 3.43 -6.63 -12.79
N MET A 52 2.84 -6.56 -13.99
CA MET A 52 1.73 -7.44 -14.37
C MET A 52 2.12 -8.93 -14.28
N LYS A 53 3.31 -9.27 -14.79
CA LYS A 53 3.84 -10.65 -14.73
C LYS A 53 4.14 -11.13 -13.32
N LEU A 54 4.66 -10.24 -12.47
CA LEU A 54 4.90 -10.59 -11.08
C LEU A 54 3.57 -10.84 -10.35
N MET A 55 2.59 -9.98 -10.57
CA MET A 55 1.28 -10.08 -9.95
C MET A 55 0.52 -11.34 -10.38
N GLU A 56 0.76 -11.88 -11.59
CA GLU A 56 0.24 -13.19 -12.02
C GLU A 56 0.71 -14.35 -11.13
N GLN A 57 1.84 -14.20 -10.43
CA GLN A 57 2.40 -15.21 -9.54
C GLN A 57 1.95 -15.04 -8.08
N CYS A 58 1.28 -13.92 -7.77
CA CYS A 58 0.87 -13.58 -6.43
C CYS A 58 -0.57 -14.02 -6.16
N LYS A 59 -0.81 -14.46 -4.92
CA LYS A 59 -2.13 -14.86 -4.42
C LYS A 59 -2.96 -13.68 -3.89
N GLY A 60 -2.30 -12.57 -3.59
CA GLY A 60 -2.90 -11.35 -3.08
C GLY A 60 -1.94 -10.17 -3.20
N ALA A 61 -2.40 -8.99 -2.81
CA ALA A 61 -1.61 -7.78 -2.80
C ALA A 61 -1.79 -7.00 -1.50
N ILE A 62 -0.71 -6.40 -1.02
CA ILE A 62 -0.72 -5.39 0.05
C ILE A 62 -0.26 -4.07 -0.56
N ILE A 63 -1.12 -3.06 -0.47
CA ILE A 63 -0.84 -1.71 -0.96
C ILE A 63 -0.58 -0.79 0.22
N LEU A 64 0.65 -0.30 0.31
CA LEU A 64 1.13 0.59 1.38
C LEU A 64 1.25 2.02 0.87
N GLY A 65 0.35 2.89 1.34
CA GLY A 65 0.33 4.32 1.05
C GLY A 65 1.18 5.10 2.05
N TYR A 66 2.44 5.37 1.68
CA TYR A 66 3.30 6.31 2.40
C TYR A 66 3.18 7.71 1.80
N PRO A 67 3.42 8.77 2.59
CA PRO A 67 3.52 10.13 2.04
C PRO A 67 4.62 10.20 0.97
N HIS A 68 4.22 10.56 -0.24
CA HIS A 68 5.17 10.82 -1.33
C HIS A 68 5.30 12.31 -1.61
N HIS A 69 4.20 13.05 -1.49
CA HIS A 69 4.17 14.50 -1.52
C HIS A 69 3.29 15.02 -0.38
N GLU A 70 3.66 16.15 0.19
CA GLU A 70 2.80 16.93 1.08
C GLU A 70 2.19 18.08 0.29
N VAL A 71 0.87 18.23 0.38
CA VAL A 71 0.13 19.32 -0.23
C VAL A 71 -0.06 20.41 0.82
N VAL A 72 0.74 21.47 0.68
CA VAL A 72 0.68 22.65 1.57
C VAL A 72 -0.41 23.64 1.12
N TYR A 73 -0.86 23.55 -0.13
CA TYR A 73 -1.92 24.41 -0.65
C TYR A 73 -2.65 23.73 -1.81
N CYS A 74 -3.97 23.61 -1.73
CA CYS A 74 -4.79 23.18 -2.86
C CYS A 74 -6.15 23.88 -2.90
N LEU A 75 -6.72 23.91 -4.10
CA LEU A 75 -8.02 24.51 -4.39
C LEU A 75 -9.00 23.44 -4.89
N THR A 76 -10.27 23.52 -4.47
CA THR A 76 -11.35 22.72 -5.06
C THR A 76 -11.55 23.11 -6.52
N LYS A 77 -12.26 22.24 -7.24
CA LYS A 77 -12.90 22.60 -8.51
C LYS A 77 -14.02 23.62 -8.22
N GLY A 78 -13.61 24.88 -8.07
CA GLY A 78 -14.43 25.99 -7.56
C GLY A 78 -13.61 27.13 -6.98
N GLY A 79 -12.31 26.91 -6.71
CA GLY A 79 -11.39 27.93 -6.19
C GLY A 79 -11.45 28.08 -4.67
N GLU A 80 -12.16 27.21 -3.97
CA GLU A 80 -12.18 27.18 -2.51
C GLU A 80 -10.91 26.51 -2.01
N VAL A 81 -10.23 27.10 -1.03
CA VAL A 81 -9.05 26.51 -0.41
C VAL A 81 -9.50 25.30 0.41
N ILE A 82 -8.99 24.11 0.07
CA ILE A 82 -9.40 22.86 0.74
C ILE A 82 -8.50 22.52 1.92
N ASN A 83 -7.25 22.99 1.93
CA ASN A 83 -6.32 22.66 3.01
C ASN A 83 -5.22 23.69 3.16
N GLU A 84 -4.91 24.03 4.42
CA GLU A 84 -3.70 24.79 4.78
C GLU A 84 -2.54 23.86 5.14
N HIS A 85 -2.77 22.62 5.63
CA HIS A 85 -1.73 21.60 5.91
C HIS A 85 -2.33 20.17 6.00
N GLY A 86 -1.53 19.12 5.80
CA GLY A 86 -1.86 17.75 6.24
C GLY A 86 -2.46 16.78 5.20
N LEU A 87 -2.58 17.18 3.93
CA LEU A 87 -2.93 16.27 2.84
C LEU A 87 -1.66 15.66 2.23
N PHE A 88 -1.53 14.34 2.28
CA PHE A 88 -0.43 13.63 1.66
C PHE A 88 -0.89 12.87 0.42
N LEU A 89 -0.12 12.95 -0.66
CA LEU A 89 -0.37 12.16 -1.86
C LEU A 89 0.53 10.91 -1.86
N PRO A 90 -0.01 9.74 -2.22
CA PRO A 90 0.77 8.52 -2.40
C PRO A 90 1.58 8.58 -3.70
N THR A 91 2.38 7.56 -3.97
CA THR A 91 2.97 7.42 -5.30
C THR A 91 1.90 7.02 -6.33
N PRO A 92 1.96 7.53 -7.57
CA PRO A 92 1.09 7.07 -8.66
C PRO A 92 1.16 5.55 -8.88
N TRP A 93 2.29 4.92 -8.54
CA TRP A 93 2.43 3.47 -8.62
C TRP A 93 1.47 2.70 -7.71
N ASN A 94 1.12 3.23 -6.53
CA ASN A 94 0.12 2.57 -5.67
C ASN A 94 -1.23 2.48 -6.38
N GLN A 95 -1.62 3.55 -7.09
CA GLN A 95 -2.88 3.58 -7.86
C GLN A 95 -2.86 2.53 -8.98
N ILE A 96 -1.75 2.47 -9.73
CA ILE A 96 -1.56 1.53 -10.85
C ILE A 96 -1.57 0.09 -10.34
N GLU A 97 -0.75 -0.22 -9.34
CA GLU A 97 -0.57 -1.57 -8.81
C GLU A 97 -1.82 -2.07 -8.08
N GLY A 98 -2.47 -1.22 -7.26
CA GLY A 98 -3.73 -1.57 -6.61
C GLY A 98 -4.85 -1.83 -7.62
N THR A 99 -4.98 -1.00 -8.65
CA THR A 99 -5.99 -1.21 -9.71
C THR A 99 -5.72 -2.50 -10.50
N LEU A 100 -4.45 -2.81 -10.78
CA LEU A 100 -4.09 -4.07 -11.43
C LEU A 100 -4.47 -5.29 -10.56
N ALA A 101 -4.26 -5.19 -9.24
CA ALA A 101 -4.63 -6.26 -8.31
C ALA A 101 -6.15 -6.47 -8.29
N TYR A 102 -6.94 -5.38 -8.22
CA TYR A 102 -8.41 -5.48 -8.33
C TYR A 102 -8.87 -6.06 -9.65
N LYS A 103 -8.29 -5.61 -10.76
CA LYS A 103 -8.63 -6.14 -12.08
C LYS A 103 -8.31 -7.63 -12.20
N LYS A 104 -7.34 -8.13 -11.43
CA LYS A 104 -7.02 -9.55 -11.34
C LYS A 104 -7.92 -10.34 -10.39
N GLU A 105 -8.79 -9.67 -9.64
CA GLU A 105 -9.68 -10.28 -8.66
C GLU A 105 -8.93 -11.08 -7.59
N ILE A 106 -7.70 -10.67 -7.26
CA ILE A 106 -6.96 -11.19 -6.11
C ILE A 106 -7.27 -10.36 -4.86
N PRO A 107 -7.27 -10.95 -3.65
CA PRO A 107 -7.47 -10.21 -2.40
C PRO A 107 -6.47 -9.05 -2.25
N VAL A 108 -6.98 -7.86 -1.94
CA VAL A 108 -6.19 -6.64 -1.78
C VAL A 108 -6.37 -6.07 -0.37
N LEU A 109 -5.26 -5.95 0.36
CA LEU A 109 -5.21 -5.24 1.64
C LEU A 109 -4.62 -3.84 1.41
N VAL A 110 -5.40 -2.81 1.70
CA VAL A 110 -4.98 -1.41 1.52
C VAL A 110 -4.73 -0.79 2.90
N ILE A 111 -3.51 -0.29 3.09
CA ILE A 111 -3.04 0.32 4.32
C ILE A 111 -2.38 1.65 3.97
N ALA A 112 -2.64 2.71 4.71
CA ALA A 112 -2.03 4.01 4.44
C ALA A 112 -1.71 4.80 5.71
N GLN A 113 -0.68 5.64 5.61
CA GLN A 113 -0.38 6.66 6.60
C GLN A 113 -1.60 7.58 6.79
N GLU A 114 -1.84 8.01 8.02
CA GLU A 114 -2.82 9.05 8.32
C GLU A 114 -2.58 10.30 7.45
N GLY A 115 -3.66 10.85 6.88
CA GLY A 115 -3.61 12.00 5.97
C GLY A 115 -3.20 11.69 4.53
N VAL A 116 -2.79 10.45 4.21
CA VAL A 116 -2.63 10.04 2.80
C VAL A 116 -4.00 9.88 2.17
N GLU A 117 -4.28 10.60 1.09
CA GLU A 117 -5.55 10.53 0.35
C GLU A 117 -5.31 10.40 -1.16
N GLY A 118 -6.39 10.10 -1.88
CA GLY A 118 -6.45 10.03 -3.32
C GLY A 118 -6.74 8.63 -3.85
N GLY A 119 -7.77 8.54 -4.68
CA GLY A 119 -8.10 7.37 -5.51
C GLY A 119 -8.28 6.13 -4.66
N LEU A 120 -7.38 5.16 -4.83
CA LEU A 120 -7.35 3.89 -4.09
C LEU A 120 -7.48 4.04 -2.57
N PHE A 121 -6.98 5.14 -2.00
CA PHE A 121 -6.95 5.35 -0.55
C PHE A 121 -8.15 6.12 -0.02
N ASP A 122 -9.07 6.53 -0.89
CA ASP A 122 -10.30 7.24 -0.53
C ASP A 122 -11.42 6.25 -0.25
N TYR A 123 -12.21 6.53 0.80
CA TYR A 123 -13.31 5.68 1.20
C TYR A 123 -14.35 5.54 0.07
N GLY A 124 -14.73 4.30 -0.24
CA GLY A 124 -15.77 3.98 -1.21
C GLY A 124 -15.34 3.94 -2.68
N VAL A 125 -14.08 4.24 -3.03
CA VAL A 125 -13.62 4.20 -4.44
C VAL A 125 -13.51 2.77 -4.96
N THR A 126 -12.91 1.87 -4.19
CA THR A 126 -12.70 0.45 -4.59
C THR A 126 -13.63 -0.51 -3.87
N GLY A 127 -14.52 0.00 -3.00
CA GLY A 127 -15.40 -0.79 -2.14
C GLY A 127 -14.69 -1.57 -1.02
N GLN A 128 -13.35 -1.54 -0.97
CA GLN A 128 -12.57 -2.18 0.08
C GLN A 128 -12.33 -1.26 1.27
N PHE A 129 -12.09 -1.89 2.42
CA PHE A 129 -11.64 -1.20 3.62
C PHE A 129 -10.21 -0.66 3.43
N VAL A 130 -9.99 0.60 3.79
CA VAL A 130 -8.65 1.22 3.83
C VAL A 130 -8.27 1.39 5.30
N HIS A 131 -7.28 0.64 5.76
CA HIS A 131 -6.76 0.80 7.12
C HIS A 131 -5.83 2.01 7.18
N LYS A 132 -6.28 3.09 7.84
CA LYS A 132 -5.46 4.27 8.11
C LYS A 132 -4.78 4.11 9.46
N THR A 133 -3.46 4.28 9.50
CA THR A 133 -2.69 4.18 10.75
C THR A 133 -1.39 4.97 10.62
N ASP A 134 -0.70 5.20 11.73
CA ASP A 134 0.63 5.81 11.72
C ASP A 134 1.69 4.76 11.34
N LEU A 135 2.06 4.74 10.06
CA LEU A 135 3.08 3.85 9.52
C LEU A 135 4.50 4.17 10.02
N SER A 136 4.70 5.29 10.71
CA SER A 136 5.99 5.61 11.36
C SER A 136 6.15 4.91 12.72
N ASN A 137 5.07 4.36 13.27
CA ASN A 137 5.09 3.58 14.51
C ASN A 137 5.51 2.13 14.23
N ASP A 138 6.58 1.62 14.85
CA ASP A 138 7.06 0.26 14.59
C ASP A 138 6.18 -0.87 15.14
N LYS A 139 5.01 -0.54 15.70
CA LYS A 139 4.02 -1.47 16.25
C LYS A 139 2.61 -1.30 15.68
N TRP A 140 2.41 -0.52 14.62
CA TRP A 140 1.06 -0.32 14.06
C TRP A 140 0.41 -1.66 13.67
N PHE A 141 1.21 -2.62 13.22
CA PHE A 141 0.77 -3.96 12.82
C PHE A 141 0.58 -4.94 14.01
N GLU A 142 0.80 -4.49 15.24
CA GLU A 142 0.52 -5.27 16.46
C GLU A 142 -0.85 -4.91 17.07
N SER A 143 -1.52 -3.88 16.53
CA SER A 143 -2.83 -3.45 17.03
C SER A 143 -3.91 -4.51 16.79
N GLU A 144 -4.84 -4.64 17.74
CA GLU A 144 -5.97 -5.58 17.62
C GLU A 144 -6.80 -5.30 16.35
N GLU A 145 -6.97 -4.02 16.02
CA GLU A 145 -7.66 -3.59 14.80
C GLU A 145 -6.97 -4.13 13.54
N PHE A 146 -5.67 -3.86 13.39
CA PHE A 146 -4.92 -4.36 12.25
C PHE A 146 -4.92 -5.88 12.18
N LEU A 147 -4.71 -6.57 13.30
CA LEU A 147 -4.68 -8.04 13.34
C LEU A 147 -6.03 -8.63 12.90
N GLY A 148 -7.15 -8.03 13.30
CA GLY A 148 -8.48 -8.45 12.84
C GLY A 148 -8.65 -8.30 11.33
N ILE A 149 -8.25 -7.15 10.77
CA ILE A 149 -8.31 -6.88 9.33
C ILE A 149 -7.38 -7.83 8.54
N PHE A 150 -6.16 -8.01 9.03
CA PHE A 150 -5.16 -8.86 8.41
C PHE A 150 -5.61 -10.32 8.37
N GLN A 151 -6.15 -10.85 9.48
CA GLN A 151 -6.69 -12.21 9.53
C GLN A 151 -7.91 -12.41 8.62
N ASP A 152 -8.76 -11.39 8.45
CA ASP A 152 -9.89 -11.47 7.53
C ASP A 152 -9.43 -11.51 6.07
N TRP A 153 -8.48 -10.64 5.70
CA TRP A 153 -7.85 -10.65 4.37
C TRP A 153 -7.08 -11.95 4.11
N GLU A 154 -6.36 -12.48 5.10
CA GLU A 154 -5.56 -13.70 4.98
C GLU A 154 -6.42 -14.94 4.68
N LYS A 155 -7.68 -14.98 5.13
CA LYS A 155 -8.61 -16.07 4.78
C LYS A 155 -8.99 -16.10 3.30
N GLN A 156 -8.74 -15.02 2.57
CA GLN A 156 -9.12 -14.86 1.17
C GLN A 156 -7.99 -15.26 0.21
N ILE A 157 -6.74 -15.40 0.68
CA ILE A 157 -5.53 -15.72 -0.13
C ILE A 157 -5.23 -17.23 -0.26
#